data_AF-A0A372Q112-F1
#
_entry.id   AF-A0A372Q112-F1
#
_cell.length_a   1.000
_cell.length_b   1.000
_cell.length_c   1.000
_cell.angle_alpha   90.00
_cell.angle_beta   90.00
_cell.angle_gamma   90.00
#
_symmetry.space_group_name_H-M   'P 1'
#
loop_
_entity.id
_entity.type
_entity.pdbx_description
1 polymer ?
#
loop_
_entity_poly.entity_id
_entity_poly.type
_entity_poly.pdbx_seq_one_letter_code
_entity_poly.pdbx_strand_id
1 'polypeptide(L)'
;MDKDDSATVYSAKWKDGPLHYNVNKKEYVRNLNQTVDLKCVYNSQNIIDEFLNEVVTYSNAWLISFHSDKISKIYGISQHPDTKDYIMVLKSKYCETCKNFASNDNEMNTLCEPCQIHQDIFSGDIFR
;
A
#
# COMPACT_ATOMS: atom_id res chain seq x y z
N MET A 1 -4.86 30.92 5.54
CA MET A 1 -5.22 29.56 5.96
C MET A 1 -4.47 28.64 5.02
N ASP A 2 -3.32 28.18 5.47
CA ASP A 2 -2.44 27.31 4.69
C ASP A 2 -3.11 25.95 4.53
N LYS A 3 -3.25 25.56 3.27
CA LYS A 3 -4.06 24.43 2.79
C LYS A 3 -3.12 23.24 2.58
N ASP A 4 -2.53 22.73 3.66
CA ASP A 4 -1.49 21.68 3.57
C ASP A 4 -1.90 20.32 4.19
N ASP A 5 -3.18 20.13 4.53
CA ASP A 5 -3.63 18.87 5.15
C ASP A 5 -4.87 18.28 4.46
N SER A 6 -4.78 18.08 3.14
CA SER A 6 -5.87 17.51 2.33
C SER A 6 -5.84 15.97 2.24
N ALA A 7 -4.86 15.32 2.87
CA ALA A 7 -4.68 13.87 2.77
C ALA A 7 -4.37 13.21 4.11
N THR A 8 -5.06 12.12 4.41
CA THR A 8 -4.77 11.28 5.58
C THR A 8 -4.19 9.95 5.13
N VAL A 9 -3.19 9.44 5.86
CA VAL A 9 -2.62 8.12 5.63
C VAL A 9 -3.08 7.16 6.72
N TYR A 10 -3.70 6.07 6.31
CA TYR A 10 -4.11 4.95 7.17
C TYR A 10 -3.25 3.72 6.87
N SER A 11 -3.18 2.79 7.81
CA SER A 11 -2.58 1.47 7.57
C SER A 11 -3.68 0.41 7.49
N ALA A 12 -3.46 -0.61 6.67
CA ALA A 12 -4.47 -1.63 6.38
C ALA A 12 -3.84 -3.00 6.12
N LYS A 13 -4.58 -4.07 6.43
CA LYS A 13 -4.19 -5.43 6.06
C LYS A 13 -4.89 -5.86 4.77
N TRP A 14 -4.15 -6.03 3.69
CA TRP A 14 -4.66 -6.55 2.43
C TRP A 14 -4.69 -8.08 2.47
N LYS A 15 -5.86 -8.65 2.74
CA LYS A 15 -6.09 -10.11 2.86
C LYS A 15 -5.60 -10.90 1.65
N ASP A 16 -6.08 -10.52 0.46
CA ASP A 16 -5.70 -11.18 -0.78
C ASP A 16 -4.30 -10.82 -1.24
N GLY A 17 -3.81 -9.64 -0.85
CA GLY A 17 -2.46 -9.18 -1.16
C GLY A 17 -2.16 -8.98 -2.65
N PRO A 18 -0.94 -8.48 -2.95
CA PRO A 18 -0.53 -8.23 -4.31
C PRO A 18 -0.28 -9.54 -5.07
N LEU A 19 -0.72 -9.57 -6.32
CA LEU A 19 -0.42 -10.63 -7.28
C LEU A 19 1.01 -10.47 -7.80
N HIS A 20 1.78 -11.56 -7.83
CA HIS A 20 3.07 -11.61 -8.49
C HIS A 20 3.27 -12.93 -9.20
N TYR A 21 4.13 -12.93 -10.23
CA TYR A 21 4.46 -14.15 -10.96
C TYR A 21 5.60 -14.88 -10.26
N ASN A 22 5.37 -16.14 -9.88
CA ASN A 22 6.39 -17.01 -9.32
C ASN A 22 7.08 -17.78 -10.45
N VAL A 23 8.34 -17.43 -10.74
CA VAL A 23 9.10 -18.04 -11.85
C VAL A 23 9.31 -19.55 -11.66
N ASN A 24 9.51 -20.01 -10.42
CA ASN A 24 9.75 -21.42 -10.11
C ASN A 24 8.51 -22.27 -10.34
N LYS A 25 7.35 -21.77 -9.92
CA LYS A 25 6.05 -22.45 -10.08
C LYS A 25 5.40 -22.19 -11.44
N LYS A 26 5.90 -21.19 -12.19
CA LYS A 26 5.33 -20.70 -13.45
C LYS A 26 3.85 -20.33 -13.35
N GLU A 27 3.46 -19.74 -12.22
CA GLU A 27 2.08 -19.35 -11.93
C GLU A 27 2.02 -18.01 -11.22
N TYR A 28 0.86 -17.36 -11.26
CA TYR A 28 0.60 -16.17 -10.44
C TYR A 28 0.19 -16.59 -9.03
N VAL A 29 0.93 -16.10 -8.05
CA VAL A 29 0.64 -16.33 -6.63
C VAL A 29 0.40 -15.00 -5.93
N ARG A 30 -0.30 -15.05 -4.79
CA ARG A 30 -0.64 -13.88 -3.99
C ARG A 30 0.11 -13.87 -2.68
N ASN A 31 0.64 -12.71 -2.29
CA ASN A 31 1.24 -12.50 -0.98
C ASN A 31 0.17 -12.11 0.02
N LEU A 32 -0.51 -13.10 0.59
CA LEU A 32 -1.64 -12.90 1.50
C LEU A 32 -1.27 -12.04 2.71
N ASN A 33 -2.27 -11.34 3.24
CA ASN A 33 -2.20 -10.61 4.52
C ASN A 33 -1.11 -9.53 4.58
N GLN A 34 -0.75 -8.95 3.44
CA GLN A 34 0.27 -7.91 3.35
C GLN A 34 -0.26 -6.59 3.92
N THR A 35 0.54 -5.95 4.79
CA THR A 35 0.24 -4.59 5.26
C THR A 35 0.54 -3.56 4.16
N VAL A 36 -0.39 -2.63 3.97
CA VAL A 36 -0.32 -1.52 3.00
C VAL A 36 -0.65 -0.20 3.69
N ASP A 37 -0.15 0.89 3.13
CA ASP A 37 -0.52 2.25 3.52
C ASP A 37 -1.56 2.76 2.52
N LEU A 38 -2.66 3.34 3.03
CA LEU A 38 -3.75 3.92 2.27
C LEU A 38 -3.70 5.43 2.41
N LYS A 39 -3.29 6.14 1.35
CA LYS A 39 -3.34 7.60 1.31
C LYS A 39 -4.69 8.03 0.73
N CYS A 40 -5.58 8.52 1.59
CA CYS A 40 -6.88 9.06 1.23
C CYS A 40 -6.76 10.56 0.97
N VAL A 41 -7.16 11.02 -0.21
CA VAL A 41 -7.15 12.44 -0.57
C VAL A 41 -8.59 12.94 -0.58
N TYR A 42 -8.92 13.88 0.31
CA TYR A 42 -10.30 14.38 0.43
C TYR A 42 -10.65 15.36 -0.69
N ASN A 43 -11.89 15.31 -1.15
CA ASN A 43 -12.38 16.07 -2.30
C ASN A 43 -11.53 15.84 -3.54
N SER A 44 -10.97 14.62 -3.70
CA SER A 44 -10.04 14.32 -4.79
C SER A 44 -10.63 14.54 -6.18
N GLN A 45 -11.96 14.50 -6.30
CA GLN A 45 -12.66 14.81 -7.55
C GLN A 45 -12.40 16.24 -8.04
N ASN A 46 -12.20 17.20 -7.12
CA ASN A 46 -11.90 18.59 -7.47
C ASN A 46 -10.42 18.82 -7.79
N ILE A 47 -9.56 17.85 -7.47
CA ILE A 47 -8.09 17.92 -7.63
C ILE A 47 -7.55 16.66 -8.31
N ILE A 48 -8.32 16.10 -9.24
CA ILE A 48 -8.01 14.82 -9.88
C ILE A 48 -6.66 14.84 -10.60
N ASP A 49 -6.32 15.94 -11.26
CA ASP A 49 -5.05 16.09 -11.96
C ASP A 49 -3.86 16.08 -10.99
N GLU A 50 -3.99 16.72 -9.82
CA GLU A 50 -2.97 16.71 -8.78
C GLU A 50 -2.77 15.29 -8.22
N PHE A 51 -3.89 14.59 -7.95
CA PHE A 51 -3.86 13.20 -7.49
C PHE A 51 -3.18 12.28 -8.51
N LEU A 52 -3.56 12.37 -9.79
CA LEU A 52 -2.98 11.54 -10.85
C LEU A 52 -1.51 11.88 -11.09
N ASN A 53 -1.12 13.16 -11.01
CA ASN A 53 0.28 13.56 -11.09
C ASN A 53 1.10 12.97 -9.93
N GLU A 54 0.53 12.91 -8.72
CA GLU A 54 1.19 12.27 -7.59
C GLU A 54 1.36 10.74 -7.81
N VAL A 55 0.32 10.05 -8.28
CA VAL A 55 0.38 8.62 -8.66
C VAL A 55 1.51 8.37 -9.68
N VAL A 56 1.59 9.20 -10.72
CA VAL A 56 2.63 9.10 -11.76
C VAL A 56 4.01 9.35 -11.15
N THR A 57 4.14 10.30 -10.24
CA THR A 57 5.39 10.60 -9.54
C THR A 57 5.89 9.41 -8.73
N TYR A 58 5.02 8.77 -7.93
CA TYR A 58 5.38 7.53 -7.20
C TYR A 58 5.78 6.41 -8.16
N SER A 59 5.03 6.21 -9.23
CA SER A 59 5.30 5.16 -10.23
C SER A 59 6.66 5.37 -10.88
N ASN A 60 6.95 6.59 -11.34
CA ASN A 60 8.22 6.95 -11.97
C ASN A 60 9.39 6.87 -10.99
N ALA A 61 9.23 7.38 -9.76
CA ALA A 61 10.26 7.30 -8.74
C ALA A 61 10.62 5.85 -8.41
N TRP A 62 9.63 4.95 -8.34
CA TRP A 62 9.88 3.53 -8.11
C TRP A 62 10.62 2.86 -9.28
N LEU A 63 10.32 3.24 -10.53
CA LEU A 63 11.04 2.76 -11.72
C LEU A 63 12.47 3.30 -11.79
N ILE A 64 12.66 4.61 -11.62
CA ILE A 64 13.97 5.28 -11.72
C ILE A 64 14.91 4.84 -10.61
N SER A 65 14.37 4.55 -9.42
CA SER A 65 15.15 4.04 -8.29
C SER A 65 15.51 2.55 -8.40
N PHE A 66 15.26 1.91 -9.56
CA PHE A 66 15.46 0.48 -9.79
C PHE A 66 14.78 -0.38 -8.72
N HIS A 67 13.55 0.00 -8.35
CA HIS A 67 12.75 -0.69 -7.34
C HIS A 67 13.34 -0.66 -5.91
N SER A 68 14.05 0.42 -5.56
CA SER A 68 14.57 0.62 -4.21
C SER A 68 13.47 0.70 -3.15
N ASP A 69 13.67 0.05 -2.01
CA ASP A 69 12.77 0.11 -0.85
C ASP A 69 12.70 1.50 -0.18
N LYS A 70 13.55 2.45 -0.58
CA LYS A 70 13.45 3.86 -0.15
C LYS A 70 12.19 4.56 -0.67
N ILE A 71 11.66 4.10 -1.81
CA ILE A 71 10.45 4.63 -2.43
C ILE A 71 9.30 3.65 -2.24
N SER A 72 8.16 4.12 -1.72
CA SER A 72 6.97 3.29 -1.61
C SER A 72 6.50 2.88 -3.00
N LYS A 73 6.49 1.58 -3.26
CA LYS A 73 5.82 1.01 -4.44
C LYS A 73 4.33 1.32 -4.36
N ILE A 74 3.77 1.89 -5.42
CA ILE A 74 2.32 1.95 -5.59
C ILE A 74 1.79 0.59 -6.05
N TYR A 75 0.78 0.09 -5.36
CA TYR A 75 0.06 -1.13 -5.75
C TYR A 75 -1.16 -0.84 -6.61
N GLY A 76 -1.81 0.31 -6.41
CA GLY A 76 -2.96 0.71 -7.20
C GLY A 76 -3.67 1.94 -6.65
N ILE A 77 -4.83 2.21 -7.25
CA ILE A 77 -5.77 3.26 -6.88
C ILE A 77 -7.11 2.60 -6.59
N SER A 78 -7.84 3.17 -5.65
CA SER A 78 -9.21 2.82 -5.30
C SER A 78 -10.05 4.09 -5.20
N GLN A 79 -11.36 3.94 -5.12
CA GLN A 79 -12.28 5.02 -4.85
C GLN A 79 -13.24 4.63 -3.73
N HIS A 80 -13.40 5.52 -2.74
CA HIS A 80 -14.40 5.33 -1.69
C HIS A 80 -15.81 5.33 -2.32
N PRO A 81 -16.66 4.33 -2.04
CA PRO A 81 -17.96 4.18 -2.70
C PRO A 81 -18.90 5.37 -2.44
N ASP A 82 -18.90 5.91 -1.22
CA ASP A 82 -19.80 7.00 -0.83
C ASP A 82 -19.26 8.39 -1.21
N THR A 83 -18.07 8.76 -0.74
CA THR A 83 -17.50 10.09 -0.95
C THR A 83 -16.93 10.31 -2.35
N LYS A 84 -16.68 9.22 -3.09
CA LYS A 84 -15.94 9.22 -4.37
C LYS A 84 -14.51 9.73 -4.27
N ASP A 85 -13.97 9.85 -3.05
CA ASP A 85 -12.58 10.21 -2.86
C ASP A 85 -11.65 9.08 -3.32
N TYR A 86 -10.56 9.45 -3.98
CA TYR A 86 -9.55 8.52 -4.43
C TYR A 86 -8.62 8.15 -3.27
N ILE A 87 -8.24 6.88 -3.27
CA ILE A 87 -7.36 6.26 -2.29
C ILE A 87 -6.17 5.67 -3.06
N MET A 88 -4.97 6.08 -2.71
CA MET A 88 -3.74 5.48 -3.22
C MET A 88 -3.31 4.33 -2.31
N VAL A 89 -3.05 3.16 -2.90
CA VAL A 89 -2.59 1.98 -2.16
C VAL A 89 -1.09 1.83 -2.34
N LEU A 90 -0.34 1.94 -1.24
CA LEU A 90 1.11 1.95 -1.21
C LEU A 90 1.65 0.76 -0.42
N LYS A 91 2.83 0.27 -0.82
CA LYS A 91 3.63 -0.64 0.01
C LYS A 91 3.96 0.06 1.32
N SER A 92 3.58 -0.59 2.42
CA SER A 92 3.82 -0.03 3.75
C SER A 92 5.30 0.06 4.06
N LYS A 93 5.77 1.24 4.49
CA LYS A 93 7.17 1.44 4.91
C LYS A 93 7.44 0.84 6.29
N TYR A 94 6.43 0.76 7.14
CA TYR A 94 6.59 0.42 8.56
C TYR A 94 6.78 -1.08 8.81
N CYS A 95 6.29 -1.96 7.91
CA CYS A 95 6.33 -3.41 8.12
C CYS A 95 7.50 -4.13 7.39
N GLU A 96 8.35 -3.39 6.70
CA GLU A 96 9.49 -3.95 5.95
C GLU A 96 10.69 -4.26 6.88
N THR A 97 10.88 -3.47 7.94
CA THR A 97 11.93 -3.70 8.96
C THR A 97 11.77 -5.03 9.69
N CYS A 98 10.55 -5.58 9.71
CA CYS A 98 10.24 -6.84 10.39
C CYS A 98 10.46 -8.10 9.52
N LYS A 99 10.70 -7.95 8.20
CA LYS A 99 11.04 -9.09 7.33
C LYS A 99 12.50 -9.55 7.47
N ASN A 100 13.36 -8.73 8.07
CA ASN A 100 14.77 -9.05 8.29
C ASN A 100 15.04 -9.89 9.56
N PHE A 101 14.00 -10.26 10.32
CA PHE A 101 14.10 -11.19 11.45
C PHE A 101 13.70 -12.62 11.07
N ALA A 102 14.12 -13.08 9.88
CA ALA A 102 14.06 -14.51 9.56
C ALA A 102 15.22 -15.23 10.26
N SER A 103 15.14 -15.36 11.58
CA SER A 103 16.00 -16.25 12.36
C SER A 103 15.40 -17.66 12.32
N ASN A 104 15.92 -18.48 11.39
CA ASN A 104 16.15 -19.93 11.44
C ASN A 104 15.19 -20.93 12.12
N ASP A 105 14.00 -20.56 12.60
CA ASP A 105 13.08 -21.51 13.21
C ASP A 105 11.69 -21.43 12.55
N ASN A 106 11.12 -22.62 12.31
CA ASN A 106 9.87 -22.91 11.59
C ASN A 106 8.60 -22.42 12.32
N GLU A 107 8.57 -21.20 12.84
CA GLU A 107 7.35 -20.56 13.34
C GLU A 107 7.07 -19.26 12.61
N MET A 108 6.02 -19.28 11.80
CA MET A 108 5.49 -18.12 11.09
C MET A 108 4.72 -17.21 12.04
N ASN A 109 5.39 -16.62 13.03
CA ASN A 109 4.82 -15.65 13.97
C ASN A 109 5.79 -14.50 14.27
N THR A 110 6.18 -13.73 13.26
CA THR A 110 6.76 -12.39 13.49
C THR A 110 5.65 -11.35 13.47
N LEU A 111 4.86 -11.30 14.55
CA LEU A 111 3.96 -10.20 14.82
C LEU A 111 4.80 -8.97 15.18
N CYS A 112 4.96 -8.07 14.22
CA CYS A 112 5.71 -6.83 14.35
C CYS A 112 4.88 -5.81 15.15
N GLU A 113 5.24 -5.54 16.42
CA GLU A 113 4.59 -4.55 17.29
C GLU A 113 4.38 -3.15 16.65
N PRO A 114 5.31 -2.60 15.82
CA PRO A 114 5.07 -1.36 15.08
C PRO A 114 3.90 -1.40 14.08
N CYS A 115 3.51 -2.59 13.58
CA CYS A 115 2.41 -2.75 12.61
C CYS A 115 1.02 -2.81 13.28
N GLN A 116 0.91 -2.48 14.57
CA GLN A 116 -0.36 -2.43 15.32
C GLN A 116 -1.10 -1.09 15.25
N ILE A 117 -0.56 -0.08 14.56
CA ILE A 117 -1.17 1.26 14.51
C ILE A 117 -2.32 1.27 13.48
N HIS A 118 -3.56 1.38 13.98
CA HIS A 118 -4.85 1.43 13.25
C HIS A 118 -5.06 0.25 12.27
N GLN A 119 -5.52 -0.88 12.81
CA GLN A 119 -5.89 -2.05 12.03
C GLN A 119 -7.35 -1.98 11.61
N ASP A 120 -7.64 -1.36 10.47
CA ASP A 120 -8.88 -1.64 9.75
C ASP A 120 -8.60 -2.73 8.70
N ILE A 121 -9.36 -3.83 8.83
CA ILE A 121 -9.25 -4.97 7.91
C ILE A 121 -10.13 -4.68 6.69
N PHE A 122 -9.51 -4.23 5.60
CA PHE A 122 -10.22 -4.07 4.35
C PHE A 122 -10.31 -5.42 3.62
N SER A 123 -11.51 -5.99 3.59
CA SER A 123 -11.85 -7.14 2.75
C SER A 123 -12.22 -6.66 1.36
N GLY A 124 -11.50 -7.11 0.32
CA GLY A 124 -11.92 -7.25 -1.09
C GLY A 124 -12.37 -6.01 -1.88
N ASP A 125 -13.14 -5.11 -1.28
CA ASP A 125 -13.96 -4.11 -1.98
C ASP A 125 -13.23 -2.79 -2.26
N ILE A 126 -12.00 -2.62 -1.73
CA ILE A 126 -11.15 -1.48 -2.11
C ILE A 126 -10.69 -1.60 -3.57
N PHE A 127 -10.48 -2.79 -4.13
CA PHE A 127 -9.78 -2.93 -5.42
C PHE A 127 -10.69 -3.12 -6.64
N ARG A 128 -11.93 -2.59 -6.61
CA ARG A 128 -12.83 -2.60 -7.78
C ARG A 128 -12.66 -1.37 -8.66
#